data_AF-A0A349Z8D5-F1
#
_entry.id   AF-A0A349Z8D5-F1
#
_cell.length_a   1.000
_cell.length_b   1.000
_cell.length_c   1.000
_cell.angle_alpha   90.00
_cell.angle_beta   90.00
_cell.angle_gamma   90.00
#
_symmetry.space_group_name_H-M   'P 1'
#
loop_
_entity.id
_entity.type
_entity.pdbx_description
1 polymer ?
#
loop_
_entity_poly.entity_id
_entity_poly.type
_entity_poly.pdbx_seq_one_letter_code
_entity_poly.pdbx_strand_id
1 'polypeptide(L)'
;MTYVDGYVIPVLAENKDIYIEQAKIAASVFKEHGVIEIYENWGDDVPEGEVTSFYKAVQCKEGEVVVFSWAVWPSKEARNEGWKALMDDSRMQP
;
A
#
# COMPACT_ATOMS: atom_id res chain seq x y z
N MET A 1 6.56 19.04 -7.80
CA MET A 1 7.03 18.52 -6.50
C MET A 1 6.54 17.10 -6.40
N THR A 2 7.42 16.16 -6.03
CA THR A 2 7.07 14.75 -5.86
C THR A 2 5.87 14.62 -4.93
N TYR A 3 4.91 13.77 -5.29
CA TYR A 3 3.70 13.50 -4.52
C TYR A 3 3.71 12.05 -4.03
N VAL A 4 3.17 11.80 -2.84
CA VAL A 4 3.22 10.47 -2.22
C VAL A 4 1.82 10.08 -1.77
N ASP A 5 1.37 8.90 -2.18
CA ASP A 5 0.29 8.20 -1.49
C ASP A 5 0.91 7.28 -0.43
N GLY A 6 0.46 7.40 0.81
CA GLY A 6 0.91 6.57 1.93
C GLY A 6 -0.22 5.65 2.41
N TYR A 7 0.13 4.41 2.71
CA TYR A 7 -0.80 3.37 3.13
C TYR A 7 -0.28 2.67 4.40
N VAL A 8 -1.22 2.32 5.26
CA VAL A 8 -0.98 1.46 6.42
C VAL A 8 -2.09 0.42 6.39
N ILE A 9 -1.72 -0.86 6.26
CA ILE A 9 -2.67 -1.93 5.94
C ILE A 9 -2.49 -3.08 6.93
N PRO A 10 -3.54 -3.50 7.65
CA PRO A 10 -3.49 -4.73 8.42
C PRO A 10 -3.70 -5.94 7.49
N VAL A 11 -2.81 -6.92 7.57
CA VAL A 11 -2.85 -8.14 6.74
C VAL A 11 -2.70 -9.36 7.61
N LEU A 12 -3.61 -10.34 7.50
CA LEU A 12 -3.46 -11.63 8.18
C LEU A 12 -2.10 -12.25 7.83
N ALA A 13 -1.36 -12.69 8.84
CA ALA A 13 0.00 -13.22 8.65
C ALA A 13 0.04 -14.42 7.70
N GLU A 14 -0.99 -15.27 7.73
CA GLU A 14 -1.17 -16.40 6.81
C GLU A 14 -1.37 -15.97 5.34
N ASN A 15 -1.82 -14.74 5.10
CA ASN A 15 -2.07 -14.20 3.77
C ASN A 15 -0.88 -13.40 3.21
N LYS A 16 0.30 -13.46 3.84
CA LYS A 16 1.49 -12.71 3.41
C LYS A 16 1.83 -12.93 1.93
N ASP A 17 1.84 -14.17 1.46
CA ASP A 17 2.18 -14.48 0.07
C ASP A 17 1.08 -14.00 -0.90
N ILE A 18 -0.19 -14.14 -0.52
CA ILE A 18 -1.33 -13.61 -1.29
C ILE A 18 -1.21 -12.09 -1.44
N TYR A 19 -0.88 -11.40 -0.34
CA TYR A 19 -0.67 -9.96 -0.34
C TYR A 19 0.49 -9.56 -1.25
N ILE A 20 1.64 -10.27 -1.20
CA ILE A 20 2.79 -10.00 -2.06
C ILE A 20 2.42 -10.14 -3.54
N GLU A 21 1.67 -11.18 -3.91
CA GLU A 21 1.25 -11.38 -5.30
C GLU A 21 0.28 -10.28 -5.76
N GLN A 22 -0.67 -9.87 -4.92
CA GLN A 22 -1.56 -8.74 -5.21
C GLN A 22 -0.79 -7.43 -5.35
N ALA A 23 0.17 -7.17 -4.46
CA ALA A 23 1.00 -5.97 -4.50
C ALA A 23 1.88 -5.92 -5.76
N LYS A 24 2.39 -7.06 -6.25
CA LYS A 24 3.12 -7.12 -7.54
C LYS A 24 2.22 -6.79 -8.73
N ILE A 25 0.99 -7.29 -8.75
CA ILE A 25 0.01 -6.98 -9.79
C ILE A 25 -0.26 -5.47 -9.78
N ALA A 26 -0.65 -4.93 -8.61
CA ALA A 26 -0.88 -3.51 -8.44
C ALA A 26 0.33 -2.67 -8.86
N ALA A 27 1.54 -3.03 -8.44
CA ALA A 27 2.75 -2.31 -8.81
C ALA A 27 3.00 -2.27 -10.33
N SER A 28 2.64 -3.33 -11.06
CA SER A 28 2.70 -3.33 -12.53
C SER A 28 1.72 -2.31 -13.11
N VAL A 29 0.46 -2.34 -12.67
CA VAL A 29 -0.58 -1.43 -13.18
C VAL A 29 -0.25 0.03 -12.85
N PHE A 30 0.23 0.32 -11.63
CA PHE A 30 0.63 1.67 -11.24
C PHE A 30 1.79 2.21 -12.09
N LYS A 31 2.76 1.36 -12.45
CA LYS A 31 3.87 1.73 -13.34
C LYS A 31 3.39 2.10 -14.73
N GLU A 32 2.39 1.38 -15.25
CA GLU A 32 1.75 1.72 -16.52
C GLU A 32 1.04 3.08 -16.48
N HIS A 33 0.68 3.56 -15.28
CA HIS A 33 -0.06 4.81 -15.07
C HIS A 33 0.74 5.95 -14.42
N GLY A 34 2.08 5.84 -14.40
CA GLY A 34 2.96 6.99 -14.10
C GLY A 34 3.48 7.08 -12.67
N VAL A 35 3.35 6.03 -11.86
CA VAL A 35 4.12 5.95 -10.60
C VAL A 35 5.61 5.82 -10.92
N ILE A 36 6.45 6.42 -10.08
CA ILE A 36 7.92 6.34 -10.17
C ILE A 36 8.41 5.12 -9.38
N GLU A 37 7.96 5.01 -8.13
CA GLU A 37 8.40 3.97 -7.20
C GLU A 37 7.23 3.51 -6.32
N ILE A 38 7.24 2.24 -5.94
CA ILE A 38 6.30 1.65 -4.98
C ILE A 38 7.12 0.84 -3.98
N TYR A 39 6.81 1.03 -2.71
CA TYR A 39 7.45 0.35 -1.60
C TYR A 39 6.37 -0.34 -0.77
N GLU A 40 6.56 -1.64 -0.52
CA GLU A 40 5.67 -2.47 0.30
C GLU A 40 6.52 -3.09 1.41
N ASN A 41 6.26 -2.73 2.67
CA ASN A 41 7.11 -3.13 3.79
C ASN A 41 6.31 -3.85 4.88
N TRP A 42 6.51 -5.17 4.96
CA TRP A 42 5.95 -6.04 5.99
C TRP A 42 6.54 -5.70 7.36
N GLY A 43 5.69 -5.58 8.39
CA GLY A 43 6.12 -5.36 9.77
C GLY A 43 7.02 -6.49 10.29
N ASP A 44 8.16 -6.12 10.86
CA ASP A 44 9.13 -7.03 11.47
C ASP A 44 9.31 -6.67 12.96
N ASP A 45 9.93 -5.53 13.25
CA ASP A 45 10.08 -4.98 14.62
C ASP A 45 9.30 -3.66 14.74
N VAL A 46 7.98 -3.75 14.79
CA VAL A 46 7.07 -2.60 14.96
C VAL A 46 6.63 -2.55 16.43
N PRO A 47 7.00 -1.52 17.21
CA PRO A 47 6.66 -1.47 18.62
C PRO A 47 5.18 -1.15 18.84
N GLU A 48 4.61 -1.77 19.86
CA GLU A 48 3.34 -1.35 20.42
C GLU A 48 3.49 -0.11 21.31
N GLY A 49 2.41 0.63 21.47
CA GLY A 49 2.37 1.81 22.32
C GLY A 49 1.08 1.88 23.10
N GLU A 50 1.04 2.66 24.17
CA GLU A 50 -0.17 2.80 25.00
C GLU A 50 -1.18 3.77 24.36
N VAL A 51 -0.70 4.90 23.85
CA VAL A 51 -1.53 5.97 23.28
C VAL A 51 -1.69 5.81 21.76
N THR A 52 -0.59 5.61 21.04
CA THR A 52 -0.57 5.42 19.58
C THR A 52 0.47 4.36 19.19
N SER A 53 0.18 3.63 18.12
CA SER A 53 1.09 2.70 17.43
C SER A 53 0.57 2.50 16.00
N PHE A 54 1.39 1.91 15.11
CA PHE A 54 0.92 1.51 13.78
C PHE A 54 -0.24 0.50 13.88
N TYR A 55 -0.15 -0.45 14.81
CA TYR A 55 -1.21 -1.40 15.09
C TYR A 55 -2.51 -0.71 15.51
N LYS A 56 -2.44 0.28 16.41
CA LYS A 56 -3.62 1.09 16.79
C LYS A 56 -4.17 1.93 15.64
N ALA A 57 -3.30 2.46 14.76
CA ALA A 57 -3.72 3.31 13.64
C ALA A 57 -4.64 2.58 12.65
N VAL A 58 -4.47 1.27 12.50
CA VAL A 58 -5.31 0.42 11.63
C VAL A 58 -6.25 -0.51 12.37
N GLN A 59 -6.37 -0.36 13.70
CA GLN A 59 -7.17 -1.26 14.56
C GLN A 59 -6.82 -2.74 14.30
N CYS A 60 -5.53 -3.03 14.22
CA CYS A 60 -5.00 -4.33 13.88
C CYS A 60 -5.56 -5.41 14.81
N LYS A 61 -6.09 -6.49 14.24
CA LYS A 61 -6.67 -7.62 14.95
C LYS A 61 -5.60 -8.68 15.26
N GLU A 62 -5.96 -9.62 16.11
CA GLU A 62 -5.13 -10.79 16.38
C GLU A 62 -4.82 -11.56 15.08
N GLY A 63 -3.55 -11.90 14.90
CA GLY A 63 -3.06 -12.59 13.70
C GLY A 63 -2.80 -11.69 12.49
N GLU A 64 -3.09 -10.39 12.57
CA GLU A 64 -2.74 -9.41 11.53
C GLU A 64 -1.35 -8.81 11.80
N VAL A 65 -0.63 -8.48 10.72
CA VAL A 65 0.62 -7.74 10.70
C VAL A 65 0.41 -6.46 9.89
N VAL A 66 0.99 -5.36 10.35
CA VAL A 66 0.93 -4.09 9.61
C VAL A 66 1.89 -4.13 8.43
N VAL A 67 1.40 -3.71 7.27
CA VAL A 67 2.21 -3.30 6.13
C VAL A 67 2.22 -1.78 6.06
N PHE A 68 3.42 -1.20 6.01
CA PHE A 68 3.61 0.20 5.69
C PHE A 68 4.07 0.32 4.25
N SER A 69 3.37 1.13 3.45
CA SER A 69 3.68 1.25 2.04
C SER A 69 3.42 2.63 1.48
N TRP A 70 4.08 2.94 0.36
CA TRP A 70 3.87 4.20 -0.33
C TRP A 70 4.16 4.10 -1.83
N ALA A 71 3.48 4.96 -2.57
CA ALA A 71 3.65 5.16 -4.02
C ALA A 71 4.14 6.58 -4.28
N VAL A 72 5.23 6.70 -5.04
CA VAL A 72 5.89 7.98 -5.36
C VAL A 72 5.51 8.41 -6.77
N TRP A 73 4.97 9.62 -6.90
CA TRP A 73 4.49 10.20 -8.15
C TRP A 73 5.25 11.47 -8.50
N PRO A 74 5.38 11.82 -9.79
CA PRO A 74 6.13 13.02 -10.21
C PRO A 74 5.44 14.33 -9.79
N SER A 75 4.11 14.33 -9.71
CA SER A 75 3.30 15.43 -9.20
C SER A 75 1.91 14.96 -8.74
N LYS A 76 1.16 15.85 -8.09
CA LYS A 76 -0.21 15.58 -7.68
C LYS A 76 -1.15 15.40 -8.89
N GLU A 77 -0.90 16.15 -9.95
CA GLU A 77 -1.66 16.07 -11.21
C GLU A 77 -1.48 14.70 -11.85
N ALA A 78 -0.23 14.26 -12.01
CA ALA A 78 0.07 12.92 -12.53
C ALA A 78 -0.51 11.81 -11.66
N ARG A 79 -0.43 11.95 -10.32
CA ARG A 79 -1.07 11.03 -9.39
C ARG A 79 -2.58 10.94 -9.62
N ASN A 80 -3.26 12.07 -9.77
CA ASN A 80 -4.71 12.07 -9.94
C ASN A 80 -5.16 11.46 -11.27
N GLU A 81 -4.43 11.73 -12.35
CA GLU A 81 -4.67 11.12 -13.66
C GLU A 81 -4.42 9.61 -13.63
N GLY A 82 -3.28 9.19 -13.07
CA GLY A 82 -2.92 7.79 -12.93
C GLY A 82 -3.88 7.01 -12.03
N TRP A 83 -4.29 7.60 -10.90
CA TRP A 83 -5.27 6.98 -9.99
C TRP A 83 -6.63 6.75 -10.65
N LYS A 84 -7.08 7.70 -11.48
CA LYS A 84 -8.33 7.51 -12.23
C LYS A 84 -8.24 6.30 -13.16
N ALA A 85 -7.15 6.17 -13.91
CA ALA A 85 -6.94 5.04 -14.81
C ALA A 85 -6.84 3.71 -14.04
N LEU A 86 -6.16 3.71 -12.89
CA LEU A 86 -6.04 2.54 -12.00
C LEU A 86 -7.40 2.01 -11.54
N MET A 87 -8.31 2.90 -11.16
CA MET A 87 -9.65 2.52 -10.70
C MET A 87 -10.52 1.93 -11.82
N ASP A 88 -10.22 2.24 -13.08
CA ASP A 88 -10.91 1.71 -14.26
C ASP A 88 -10.26 0.41 -14.79
N ASP A 89 -9.08 0.02 -14.29
CA ASP A 89 -8.37 -1.18 -14.72
C ASP A 89 -8.99 -2.45 -14.13
N SER A 90 -9.34 -3.41 -14.98
CA SER A 90 -9.98 -4.67 -14.56
C SER A 90 -9.10 -5.54 -13.67
N ARG A 91 -7.77 -5.39 -13.74
CA ARG A 91 -6.82 -6.11 -12.87
C ARG A 91 -6.84 -5.62 -11.43
N MET A 92 -7.44 -4.45 -11.17
CA MET A 92 -7.56 -3.81 -9.85
C MET A 92 -8.94 -4.02 -9.21
N GLN A 93 -9.83 -4.77 -9.87
CA GLN A 93 -11.16 -5.08 -9.36
C GLN A 93 -11.15 -6.41 -8.57
N PRO A 94 -11.99 -6.56 -7.54
CA PRO A 94 -12.12 -7.80 -6.76
C PRO A 94 -12.69 -8.98 -7.55
#